data_AF-A0A3D2RXE9-F1
#
_entry.id   AF-A0A3D2RXE9-F1
#
_cell.length_a   1.000
_cell.length_b   1.000
_cell.length_c   1.000
_cell.angle_alpha   90.00
_cell.angle_beta   90.00
_cell.angle_gamma   90.00
#
_symmetry.space_group_name_H-M   'P 1'
#
loop_
_entity.id
_entity.type
_entity.pdbx_description
1 polymer ?
#
loop_
_entity_poly.entity_id
_entity_poly.type
_entity_poly.pdbx_seq_one_letter_code
_entity_poly.pdbx_strand_id
1 'polypeptide(L)' 'KAEDAIEFFVAGASAIAVGTANFVNPSVSIDIVSGIREYLNQHQIGSLQKLVGSLEVVA' A
#
# COMPACT_ATOMS: atom_id res chain seq x y z
N LYS A 1 -3.10 -6.48 -4.45
CA LYS A 1 -4.09 -6.25 -3.37
C LYS A 1 -3.57 -5.12 -2.47
N ALA A 2 -4.27 -4.75 -1.40
CA ALA A 2 -3.84 -3.64 -0.55
C ALA A 2 -2.53 -3.96 0.19
N GLU A 3 -2.32 -5.22 0.55
CA GLU A 3 -1.13 -5.72 1.22
C GLU A 3 0.12 -5.49 0.37
N ASP A 4 0.10 -5.91 -0.90
CA ASP A 4 1.21 -5.68 -1.83
C ASP A 4 1.55 -4.18 -1.95
N ALA A 5 0.52 -3.33 -2.03
CA ALA A 5 0.70 -1.88 -2.10
C ALA A 5 1.40 -1.33 -0.85
N ILE A 6 0.97 -1.78 0.34
CA ILE A 6 1.59 -1.41 1.62
C ILE A 6 3.05 -1.84 1.64
N GLU A 7 3.38 -3.05 1.17
CA GLU A 7 4.77 -3.55 1.10
C GLU A 7 5.64 -2.66 0.21
N PHE A 8 5.14 -2.20 -0.96
CA PHE A 8 5.86 -1.26 -1.80
C PHE A 8 6.13 0.07 -1.08
N PHE A 9 5.15 0.60 -0.33
CA PHE A 9 5.38 1.80 0.48
C PHE A 9 6.41 1.54 1.57
N VAL A 10 6.31 0.43 2.31
CA VAL A 10 7.28 0.00 3.33
C VAL A 10 8.70 -0.11 2.75
N ALA A 11 8.83 -0.59 1.52
CA ALA A 11 10.09 -0.66 0.79
C ALA A 11 10.61 0.71 0.29
N GLY A 12 9.82 1.78 0.40
CA GLY A 12 10.22 3.16 0.07
C GLY A 12 9.57 3.77 -1.17
N ALA A 13 8.59 3.12 -1.79
CA ALA A 13 7.89 3.69 -2.93
C ALA A 13 7.16 4.99 -2.55
N SER A 14 7.19 6.00 -3.43
CA SER A 14 6.37 7.22 -3.28
C SER A 14 5.02 7.12 -4.00
N ALA A 15 4.92 6.22 -4.99
CA ALA A 15 3.72 5.90 -5.74
C ALA A 15 3.83 4.48 -6.28
N ILE A 16 2.68 3.87 -6.62
CA ILE A 16 2.61 2.54 -7.21
C ILE A 16 1.74 2.57 -8.47
N ALA A 17 2.09 1.73 -9.44
CA ALA A 17 1.29 1.52 -10.65
C ALA A 17 0.68 0.11 -10.61
N VAL A 18 -0.58 -0.02 -11.05
CA VAL A 18 -1.29 -1.29 -11.08
C VAL A 18 -1.57 -1.66 -12.54
N GLY A 19 -0.88 -2.68 -13.04
CA GLY A 19 -0.95 -3.12 -14.44
C GLY A 19 -1.94 -4.26 -14.65
N THR A 20 -1.44 -5.51 -14.62
CA THR A 20 -2.21 -6.72 -14.97
C THR A 20 -3.55 -6.83 -14.24
N ALA A 21 -3.60 -6.49 -12.95
CA ALA A 21 -4.84 -6.56 -12.17
C ALA A 21 -5.94 -5.62 -12.69
N ASN A 22 -5.56 -4.50 -13.31
CA ASN A 22 -6.49 -3.51 -13.85
C ASN A 22 -7.29 -4.05 -15.06
N PHE A 23 -6.73 -5.03 -15.80
CA PHE A 23 -7.43 -5.67 -16.92
C PHE A 23 -8.54 -6.62 -16.45
N VAL A 24 -8.40 -7.19 -15.26
CA VAL A 24 -9.42 -8.07 -14.66
C VAL A 24 -10.44 -7.25 -13.87
N ASN A 25 -9.97 -6.26 -13.11
CA ASN A 25 -10.80 -5.37 -12.32
C ASN A 25 -10.35 -3.91 -12.55
N PRO A 26 -11.08 -3.13 -13.38
CA PRO A 26 -10.79 -1.72 -13.61
C PRO A 26 -10.91 -0.83 -12.36
N SER A 27 -11.59 -1.29 -11.31
CA SER A 27 -11.75 -0.58 -10.04
C SER A 27 -10.68 -0.95 -9.00
N VAL A 28 -9.71 -1.81 -9.34
CA VAL A 28 -8.71 -2.34 -8.40
C VAL A 28 -7.96 -1.27 -7.61
N SER A 29 -7.71 -0.11 -8.22
CA SER A 29 -7.04 1.01 -7.54
C SER A 29 -7.89 1.58 -6.40
N ILE A 30 -9.21 1.62 -6.54
CA ILE A 30 -10.14 2.06 -5.48
C ILE A 30 -10.17 1.04 -4.34
N ASP A 31 -10.19 -0.25 -4.69
CA ASP A 31 -10.17 -1.34 -3.72
C ASP A 31 -8.87 -1.32 -2.90
N ILE A 32 -7.73 -1.10 -3.55
CA ILE A 32 -6.42 -0.94 -2.90
C ILE A 32 -6.44 0.27 -1.96
N VAL A 33 -6.91 1.44 -2.39
CA VAL A 33 -6.98 2.64 -1.53
C VAL A 33 -7.87 2.39 -0.31
N SER A 34 -8.98 1.67 -0.48
CA SER A 34 -9.90 1.35 0.61
C SER A 34 -9.25 0.38 1.60
N GLY A 35 -8.58 -0.66 1.12
CA GLY A 35 -7.86 -1.61 1.97
C GLY A 35 -6.67 -0.97 2.70
N ILE A 36 -5.93 -0.04 2.06
CA ILE A 36 -4.89 0.74 2.74
C ILE A 36 -5.49 1.56 3.88
N ARG A 37 -6.62 2.26 3.65
CA ARG A 37 -7.28 3.04 4.70
C ARG A 37 -7.71 2.16 5.86
N GLU A 38 -8.27 0.98 5.57
CA GLU A 38 -8.67 0.03 6.60
C GLU A 38 -7.47 -0.46 7.42
N TYR A 39 -6.37 -0.84 6.76
CA TYR A 39 -5.12 -1.22 7.42
C TYR A 39 -4.61 -0.12 8.36
N LEU A 40 -4.52 1.11 7.87
CA LEU A 40 -4.07 2.24 8.68
C LEU A 40 -4.96 2.46 9.92
N ASN A 41 -6.28 2.32 9.77
CA ASN A 41 -7.22 2.42 10.89
C ASN A 41 -7.04 1.29 11.91
N GLN A 42 -6.94 0.04 11.44
CA GLN A 42 -6.75 -1.14 12.29
C GLN A 42 -5.47 -1.05 13.13
N HIS A 43 -4.41 -0.47 12.55
CA HIS A 43 -3.12 -0.29 13.22
C HIS A 43 -2.94 1.08 13.91
N GLN A 44 -3.98 1.92 13.93
CA GLN A 44 -3.94 3.27 14.52
C GLN A 44 -2.83 4.17 13.94
N ILE A 45 -2.52 3.97 12.66
CA ILE A 45 -1.50 4.73 11.93
C ILE A 45 -2.19 5.93 11.26
N GLY A 46 -1.95 7.13 11.80
CA GLY A 46 -2.61 8.34 11.30
C GLY A 46 -2.21 8.82 9.90
N SER A 47 -1.22 8.20 9.24
CA SER A 47 -0.78 8.60 7.90
C SER A 47 0.07 7.49 7.24
N LEU A 48 -0.16 7.28 5.94
CA LEU A 48 0.64 6.37 5.10
C LEU A 48 2.13 6.74 5.09
N GLN A 49 2.48 8.02 5.22
CA GLN A 49 3.87 8.47 5.23
C GLN A 49 4.71 7.83 6.34
N LYS A 50 4.09 7.37 7.44
CA LYS A 50 4.79 6.65 8.52
C LYS A 50 5.30 5.27 8.10
N LEU A 51 4.70 4.69 7.06
CA LEU A 51 5.12 3.41 6.50
C LEU A 51 6.17 3.57 5.40
N VAL A 52 6.22 4.72 4.73
CA VAL A 52 7.10 4.89 3.57
C VAL A 52 8.56 4.75 3.98
N GLY A 53 9.24 3.72 3.45
CA GLY A 53 10.66 3.46 3.73
C GLY A 53 10.93 3.00 5.17
N SER A 54 9.93 2.46 5.86
CA SER A 54 10.08 2.00 7.25
C SER A 54 10.74 0.62 7.38
N LEU A 55 11.12 -0.03 6.27
CA LEU A 55 11.77 -1.34 6.30
C LEU A 55 13.18 -1.24 6.89
N GLU A 56 13.39 -1.85 8.05
CA GLU A 56 14.72 -2.03 8.63
C GLU A 56 15.30 -3.39 8.19
N VAL A 57 16.49 -3.36 7.60
CA VAL A 57 17.26 -4.55 7.24
C VAL A 57 18.47 -4.66 8.18
N VAL A 58 18.65 -5.83 8.78
CA VAL A 58 19.84 -6.13 9.58
C VAL A 58 20.99 -6.43 8.62
N ALA A 59 22.11 -5.73 8.81
CA ALA A 59 23.36 -5.94 8.05
C ALA A 59 24.10 -7.22 8.48
#